data_AF-A0A077QKN2-F1
#
_entry.id   AF-A0A077QKN2-F1
#
_cell.length_a   1.000
_cell.length_b   1.000
_cell.length_c   1.000
_cell.angle_alpha   90.00
_cell.angle_beta   90.00
_cell.angle_gamma   90.00
#
_symmetry.space_group_name_H-M   'P 1'
#
loop_
_entity.id
_entity.type
_entity.pdbx_description
1 polymer ?
#
loop_
_entity_poly.entity_id
_entity_poly.type
_entity_poly.pdbx_seq_one_letter_code
_entity_poly.pdbx_strand_id
1 'polypeptide(L)'
;MSDNITTPILLMALMALCLSLPVYADEDTNRKIWQEAQHNQQENEADLITPEPIFIEDGASSIVINGQTFQVENNLDNIGQALYLATNHRQWPDVRRFLTAYQKLSGHDVMLVSFAQGSLARFEGDLDLAAYHYQKLLNQQPDFTRIKLELARVYFENHKNREAEQLFVGLSEQNPLPETVLKNINSYLKAIALRSDWRGSFSVGYAYNDNVNMSPDQEPTCLEYNPNGSCQKERRIPKAIKKWGMSYDATLNRRYQLSGHHGIFGRGLIYGENYRDYHAENENTVLLVSGYNYKSRNHDFSFGPLFEYKQRAGDTYYRATGAKAEWKQTFTPKTALNIELEHKQLRHQQRYHWKNGELSSSYLTLSHAISKEFVIFGGGDWVYRNNPQPADRYQQWGIRAGVSGQIYPGINGSLSATLRERRFDAYNPILLARRQDDEQIYTAVIKVPAAEILGMTPSITFRHRRNHSSVNWLYNYNKNEVLLRLEKYF
;
A
#
# COMPACT_ATOMS: atom_id res chain seq x y z
N MET A 1 -57.49 35.57 -12.03
CA MET A 1 -56.14 35.99 -11.63
C MET A 1 -55.82 35.35 -10.29
N SER A 2 -54.94 34.36 -10.30
CA SER A 2 -54.37 33.68 -9.13
C SER A 2 -53.10 33.01 -9.66
N ASP A 3 -51.96 33.59 -9.31
CA ASP A 3 -50.65 33.31 -9.88
C ASP A 3 -50.12 31.92 -9.49
N ASN A 4 -49.98 31.05 -10.48
CA ASN A 4 -49.25 29.77 -10.41
C ASN A 4 -47.75 29.99 -10.67
N ILE A 5 -47.08 30.80 -9.85
CA ILE A 5 -45.64 31.10 -9.98
C ILE A 5 -44.78 30.17 -9.09
N THR A 6 -45.39 29.33 -8.25
CA THR A 6 -44.67 28.43 -7.32
C THR A 6 -44.25 27.08 -7.92
N THR A 7 -44.77 26.70 -9.08
CA THR A 7 -44.50 25.40 -9.73
C THR A 7 -43.17 25.28 -10.50
N PRO A 8 -42.61 26.29 -11.18
CA PRO A 8 -41.36 26.12 -11.93
C PRO A 8 -40.11 26.09 -11.04
N ILE A 9 -40.16 26.73 -9.86
CA ILE A 9 -39.02 26.76 -8.90
C ILE A 9 -38.88 25.40 -8.20
N LEU A 10 -40.00 24.74 -7.88
CA LEU A 10 -39.98 23.41 -7.27
C LEU A 10 -39.44 22.33 -8.23
N LEU A 11 -39.74 22.43 -9.53
CA LEU A 11 -39.26 21.48 -10.54
C LEU A 11 -37.75 21.59 -10.80
N MET A 12 -37.17 22.79 -10.76
CA MET A 12 -35.72 22.98 -10.89
C MET A 12 -34.97 22.53 -9.63
N ALA A 13 -35.53 22.72 -8.44
CA ALA A 13 -34.98 22.18 -7.19
C ALA A 13 -35.03 20.64 -7.15
N LEU A 14 -36.08 20.03 -7.69
CA LEU A 14 -36.19 18.56 -7.82
C LEU A 14 -35.22 17.99 -8.87
N MET A 15 -34.98 18.67 -10.00
CA MET A 15 -33.94 18.24 -10.94
C MET A 15 -32.53 18.35 -10.35
N ALA A 16 -32.23 19.37 -9.55
CA ALA A 16 -30.96 19.48 -8.83
C ALA A 16 -30.75 18.37 -7.78
N LEU A 17 -31.85 17.84 -7.20
CA LEU A 17 -31.82 16.71 -6.27
C LEU A 17 -31.75 15.34 -6.97
N CYS A 18 -32.29 15.21 -8.19
CA CYS A 18 -32.16 14.01 -9.03
C CYS A 18 -30.81 13.93 -9.74
N LEU A 19 -30.18 15.07 -10.02
CA LEU A 19 -28.79 15.19 -10.49
C LEU A 19 -27.83 15.19 -9.29
N SER A 20 -27.96 14.18 -8.43
CA SER A 20 -26.93 13.94 -7.41
C SER A 20 -25.61 13.75 -8.15
N LEU A 21 -24.69 14.70 -7.98
CA LEU A 21 -23.31 14.58 -8.45
C LEU A 21 -22.82 13.15 -8.14
N PRO A 22 -22.18 12.46 -9.09
CA PRO A 22 -21.61 11.16 -8.82
C PRO A 22 -20.62 11.35 -7.67
N VAL A 23 -21.04 10.95 -6.47
CA VAL A 23 -20.15 10.74 -5.36
C VAL A 23 -19.27 9.58 -5.81
N TYR A 24 -18.10 9.95 -6.32
CA TYR A 24 -17.08 9.00 -6.71
C TYR A 24 -16.73 8.19 -5.47
N ALA A 25 -16.74 6.86 -5.61
CA ALA A 25 -16.05 6.02 -4.65
C ALA A 25 -14.56 6.40 -4.80
N ASP A 26 -14.04 7.17 -3.85
CA ASP A 26 -12.65 7.64 -3.86
C ASP A 26 -11.74 6.50 -3.37
N GLU A 27 -11.71 5.43 -4.14
CA GLU A 27 -10.88 4.24 -3.91
C GLU A 27 -9.38 4.57 -3.85
N ASP A 28 -8.98 5.69 -4.48
CA ASP A 28 -7.61 6.16 -4.44
C ASP A 28 -7.18 6.62 -3.05
N THR A 29 -8.04 7.33 -2.34
CA THR A 29 -7.72 7.81 -1.00
C THR A 29 -7.50 6.64 -0.06
N ASN A 30 -8.40 5.65 -0.08
CA ASN A 30 -8.23 4.39 0.65
C ASN A 30 -6.87 3.72 0.35
N ARG A 31 -6.56 3.53 -0.93
CA ARG A 31 -5.32 2.88 -1.38
C ARG A 31 -4.07 3.64 -0.95
N LYS A 32 -4.05 4.96 -1.13
CA LYS A 32 -2.89 5.81 -0.77
C LYS A 32 -2.60 5.74 0.73
N ILE A 33 -3.63 5.85 1.56
CA ILE A 33 -3.49 5.78 3.02
C ILE A 33 -2.89 4.42 3.44
N TRP A 34 -3.36 3.30 2.87
CA TRP A 34 -2.78 1.98 3.17
C TRP A 34 -1.36 1.80 2.67
N GLN A 35 -1.04 2.29 1.47
CA GLN A 35 0.31 2.22 0.93
C GLN A 35 1.31 2.99 1.80
N GLU A 36 0.93 4.16 2.29
CA GLU A 36 1.75 4.96 3.21
C GLU A 36 1.92 4.28 4.57
N ALA A 37 0.84 3.75 5.16
CA ALA A 37 0.91 3.02 6.44
C ALA A 37 1.81 1.78 6.34
N GLN A 38 1.74 1.03 5.24
CA GLN A 38 2.60 -0.13 5.00
C GLN A 38 4.07 0.27 4.81
N HIS A 39 4.34 1.36 4.10
CA HIS A 39 5.71 1.83 3.88
C HIS A 39 6.40 2.22 5.20
N ASN A 40 5.74 3.04 6.02
CA ASN A 40 6.24 3.41 7.35
C ASN A 40 6.47 2.19 8.26
N GLN A 41 5.61 1.16 8.16
CA GLN A 41 5.83 -0.08 8.91
C GLN A 41 7.12 -0.78 8.50
N GLN A 42 7.43 -0.84 7.20
CA GLN A 42 8.64 -1.49 6.70
C GLN A 42 9.90 -0.74 7.11
N GLU A 43 9.88 0.59 7.12
CA GLU A 43 11.01 1.41 7.59
C GLU A 43 11.27 1.21 9.09
N ASN A 44 10.24 1.30 9.93
CA ASN A 44 10.37 1.08 11.37
C ASN A 44 10.92 -0.32 11.71
N GLU A 45 10.57 -1.34 10.93
CA GLU A 45 11.10 -2.69 11.11
C GLU A 45 12.58 -2.77 10.72
N ALA A 46 12.97 -2.13 9.61
CA ALA A 46 14.36 -2.13 9.14
C ALA A 46 15.32 -1.48 10.15
N ASP A 47 14.87 -0.43 10.85
CA ASP A 47 15.67 0.28 11.86
C ASP A 47 15.97 -0.57 13.11
N LEU A 48 15.19 -1.62 13.38
CA LEU A 48 15.40 -2.51 14.53
C LEU A 48 16.47 -3.58 14.28
N ILE A 49 16.80 -3.84 13.01
CA ILE A 49 17.68 -4.93 12.61
C ILE A 49 19.04 -4.33 12.25
N THR A 50 20.08 -4.70 13.01
CA THR A 50 21.44 -4.30 12.66
C THR A 50 21.83 -4.96 11.34
N PRO A 51 22.20 -4.20 10.29
CA PRO A 51 22.65 -4.79 9.04
C PRO A 51 23.89 -5.63 9.31
N GLU A 52 23.90 -6.86 8.78
CA GLU A 52 25.07 -7.73 8.93
C GLU A 52 26.23 -7.14 8.08
N PRO A 53 27.47 -7.14 8.61
CA PRO A 53 28.61 -6.59 7.88
C PRO A 53 28.84 -7.34 6.56
N ILE A 54 29.08 -6.57 5.50
CA ILE A 54 29.41 -7.06 4.16
C ILE A 54 30.93 -6.96 4.00
N PHE A 55 31.60 -8.07 3.69
CA PHE A 55 33.03 -8.13 3.43
C PHE A 55 33.29 -8.25 1.92
N ILE A 56 34.31 -7.55 1.41
CA ILE A 56 34.70 -7.49 -0.01
C ILE A 56 35.90 -8.43 -0.27
N GLU A 57 35.92 -9.03 -1.47
CA GLU A 57 36.76 -10.12 -1.98
C GLU A 57 38.21 -9.75 -2.40
N ASP A 58 39.14 -10.73 -2.37
CA ASP A 58 40.13 -10.97 -3.44
C ASP A 58 40.85 -12.36 -3.35
N GLY A 59 41.19 -12.98 -4.51
CA GLY A 59 42.22 -14.03 -4.65
C GLY A 59 41.81 -15.49 -4.99
N ALA A 60 42.39 -16.07 -6.07
CA ALA A 60 42.00 -17.35 -6.69
C ALA A 60 42.58 -18.65 -6.08
N SER A 61 43.53 -18.58 -5.14
CA SER A 61 44.15 -19.76 -4.50
C SER A 61 44.39 -19.58 -3.00
N SER A 62 43.79 -18.54 -2.45
CA SER A 62 44.00 -18.10 -1.09
C SER A 62 42.70 -17.56 -0.51
N ILE A 63 42.54 -17.69 0.79
CA ILE A 63 41.46 -17.04 1.52
C ILE A 63 42.05 -15.84 2.27
N VAL A 64 41.46 -14.66 2.09
CA VAL A 64 41.87 -13.45 2.83
C VAL A 64 40.95 -13.29 4.03
N ILE A 65 41.46 -13.48 5.24
CA ILE A 65 40.69 -13.30 6.48
C ILE A 65 41.32 -12.15 7.26
N ASN A 66 40.54 -11.10 7.54
CA ASN A 66 41.01 -9.91 8.25
C ASN A 66 42.29 -9.29 7.63
N GLY A 67 42.42 -9.32 6.30
CA GLY A 67 43.58 -8.80 5.56
C GLY A 67 44.80 -9.73 5.51
N GLN A 68 44.72 -10.95 6.04
CA GLN A 68 45.78 -11.96 5.94
C GLN A 68 45.44 -13.02 4.89
N THR A 69 46.37 -13.28 3.98
CA THR A 69 46.24 -14.26 2.90
C THR A 69 46.72 -15.64 3.36
N PHE A 70 45.82 -16.62 3.39
CA PHE A 70 46.14 -18.02 3.70
C PHE A 70 46.12 -18.84 2.42
N GLN A 71 47.17 -19.62 2.15
CA GLN A 71 47.19 -20.58 1.04
C GLN A 71 46.37 -21.80 1.40
N VAL A 72 45.56 -22.29 0.45
CA VAL A 72 44.71 -23.47 0.67
C VAL A 72 45.26 -24.64 -0.14
N GLU A 73 45.86 -25.61 0.55
CA GLU A 73 46.34 -26.83 -0.08
C GLU A 73 45.18 -27.75 -0.50
N ASN A 74 45.37 -28.52 -1.58
CA ASN A 74 44.34 -29.41 -2.12
C ASN A 74 44.27 -30.75 -1.35
N ASN A 75 43.94 -30.69 -0.07
CA ASN A 75 43.70 -31.86 0.79
C ASN A 75 42.45 -31.68 1.65
N LEU A 76 41.98 -32.78 2.26
CA LEU A 76 40.72 -32.83 2.99
C LEU A 76 40.64 -31.76 4.08
N ASP A 77 41.65 -31.67 4.93
CA ASP A 77 41.63 -30.79 6.10
C ASP A 77 41.72 -29.31 5.69
N ASN A 78 42.61 -28.98 4.74
CA ASN A 78 42.79 -27.61 4.28
C ASN A 78 41.57 -27.08 3.52
N ILE A 79 40.98 -27.87 2.62
CA ILE A 79 39.77 -27.46 1.91
C ILE A 79 38.57 -27.38 2.87
N GLY A 80 38.47 -28.31 3.83
CA GLY A 80 37.42 -28.26 4.86
C GLY A 80 37.53 -27.01 5.73
N GLN A 81 38.73 -26.69 6.22
CA GLN A 81 38.97 -25.48 7.00
C GLN A 81 38.69 -24.21 6.18
N ALA A 82 39.14 -24.15 4.92
CA ALA A 82 38.87 -23.03 4.03
C ALA A 82 37.37 -22.86 3.77
N LEU A 83 36.62 -23.95 3.54
CA LEU A 83 35.18 -23.92 3.37
C LEU A 83 34.47 -23.39 4.63
N TYR A 84 34.87 -23.87 5.81
CA TYR A 84 34.31 -23.42 7.08
C TYR A 84 34.56 -21.92 7.32
N LEU A 85 35.79 -21.47 7.07
CA LEU A 85 36.17 -20.06 7.25
C LEU A 85 35.47 -19.17 6.21
N ALA A 86 35.47 -19.56 4.93
CA ALA A 86 34.77 -18.83 3.87
C ALA A 86 33.27 -18.70 4.18
N THR A 87 32.66 -19.76 4.71
CA THR A 87 31.25 -19.74 5.11
C THR A 87 30.99 -18.76 6.26
N ASN A 88 31.83 -18.79 7.30
CA ASN A 88 31.70 -17.88 8.44
C ASN A 88 31.98 -16.42 8.07
N HIS A 89 32.94 -16.18 7.17
CA HIS A 89 33.30 -14.86 6.67
C HIS A 89 32.49 -14.42 5.46
N ARG A 90 31.52 -15.24 5.00
CA ARG A 90 30.56 -14.91 3.93
C ARG A 90 31.22 -14.61 2.59
N GLN A 91 32.30 -15.31 2.30
CA GLN A 91 33.01 -15.20 1.04
C GLN A 91 32.35 -16.14 0.03
N TRP A 92 31.21 -15.73 -0.51
CA TRP A 92 30.32 -16.64 -1.25
C TRP A 92 30.93 -17.28 -2.50
N PRO A 93 31.78 -16.60 -3.29
CA PRO A 93 32.51 -17.29 -4.36
C PRO A 93 33.45 -18.38 -3.82
N ASP A 94 34.09 -18.12 -2.69
CA ASP A 94 34.98 -19.07 -2.02
C ASP A 94 34.20 -20.24 -1.44
N VAL A 95 33.03 -19.99 -0.84
CA VAL A 95 32.11 -21.05 -0.42
C VAL A 95 31.75 -21.93 -1.61
N ARG A 96 31.35 -21.35 -2.76
CA ARG A 96 31.01 -22.13 -3.97
C ARG A 96 32.17 -22.98 -4.46
N ARG A 97 33.37 -22.41 -4.59
CA ARG A 97 34.54 -23.14 -5.11
C ARG A 97 35.00 -24.24 -4.14
N PHE A 98 35.13 -23.93 -2.85
CA PHE A 98 35.61 -24.88 -1.85
C PHE A 98 34.57 -25.97 -1.59
N LEU A 99 33.27 -25.64 -1.59
CA LEU A 99 32.21 -26.64 -1.48
C LEU A 99 32.27 -27.65 -2.62
N THR A 100 32.43 -27.17 -3.85
CA THR A 100 32.53 -28.02 -5.06
C THR A 100 33.78 -28.91 -5.01
N ALA A 101 34.91 -28.40 -4.52
CA ALA A 101 36.14 -29.17 -4.36
C ALA A 101 36.01 -30.20 -3.22
N TYR A 102 35.50 -29.77 -2.06
CA TYR A 102 35.38 -30.58 -0.86
C TYR A 102 34.49 -31.81 -1.06
N GLN A 103 33.36 -31.65 -1.76
CA GLN A 103 32.44 -32.76 -2.07
C GLN A 103 33.06 -33.86 -2.93
N LYS A 104 34.13 -33.56 -3.69
CA LYS A 104 34.84 -34.56 -4.52
C LYS A 104 35.86 -35.38 -3.72
N LEU A 105 36.22 -34.93 -2.52
CA LEU A 105 37.18 -35.65 -1.68
C LEU A 105 36.47 -36.79 -0.94
N SER A 106 37.09 -37.97 -0.93
CA SER A 106 36.63 -39.10 -0.12
C SER A 106 36.77 -38.76 1.36
N GLY A 107 35.73 -39.02 2.16
CA GLY A 107 35.74 -38.77 3.60
C GLY A 107 35.40 -37.34 4.01
N HIS A 108 34.88 -36.51 3.11
CA HIS A 108 34.39 -35.17 3.44
C HIS A 108 33.28 -35.19 4.51
N ASP A 109 33.30 -34.19 5.37
CA ASP A 109 32.29 -34.01 6.41
C ASP A 109 30.97 -33.54 5.81
N VAL A 110 29.96 -34.41 5.86
CA VAL A 110 28.59 -34.15 5.37
C VAL A 110 27.92 -33.01 6.15
N MET A 111 28.30 -32.79 7.42
CA MET A 111 27.77 -31.69 8.22
C MET A 111 28.31 -30.34 7.73
N LEU A 112 29.62 -30.23 7.49
CA LEU A 112 30.22 -29.03 6.90
C LEU A 112 29.63 -28.72 5.51
N VAL A 113 29.44 -29.75 4.68
CA VAL A 113 28.77 -29.59 3.37
C VAL A 113 27.36 -29.02 3.54
N SER A 114 26.57 -29.59 4.45
CA SER A 114 25.19 -29.13 4.68
C SER A 114 25.15 -27.70 5.25
N PHE A 115 26.11 -27.34 6.12
CA PHE A 115 26.21 -25.98 6.67
C PHE A 115 26.55 -24.95 5.58
N ALA A 116 27.52 -25.26 4.72
CA ALA A 116 27.90 -24.42 3.59
C ALA A 116 26.76 -24.29 2.56
N GLN A 117 26.06 -25.39 2.25
CA GLN A 117 24.89 -25.37 1.36
C GLN A 117 23.75 -24.52 1.92
N GLY A 118 23.41 -24.67 3.21
CA GLY A 118 22.38 -23.86 3.85
C GLY A 118 22.74 -22.37 3.88
N SER A 119 24.01 -22.06 4.14
CA SER A 119 24.51 -20.68 4.15
C SER A 119 24.48 -20.06 2.77
N LEU A 120 24.89 -20.81 1.74
CA LEU A 120 24.87 -20.36 0.36
C LEU A 120 23.44 -20.16 -0.15
N ALA A 121 22.52 -21.08 0.16
CA ALA A 121 21.11 -20.95 -0.19
C ALA A 121 20.48 -19.70 0.46
N ARG A 122 20.79 -19.42 1.73
CA ARG A 122 20.35 -18.18 2.41
C ARG A 122 20.86 -16.93 1.70
N PHE A 123 22.14 -16.92 1.32
CA PHE A 123 22.74 -15.82 0.56
C PHE A 123 22.07 -15.60 -0.81
N GLU A 124 21.79 -16.68 -1.53
CA GLU A 124 21.11 -16.65 -2.83
C GLU A 124 19.63 -16.29 -2.72
N GLY A 125 19.09 -16.32 -1.51
CA GLY A 125 17.70 -15.98 -1.20
C GLY A 125 16.72 -17.15 -1.29
N ASP A 126 17.22 -18.36 -1.52
CA ASP A 126 16.44 -19.59 -1.40
C ASP A 126 16.35 -20.01 0.08
N LEU A 127 15.47 -19.30 0.79
CA LEU A 127 15.30 -19.47 2.23
C LEU A 127 14.65 -20.80 2.59
N ASP A 128 13.88 -21.42 1.70
CA ASP A 128 13.30 -22.74 1.96
C ASP A 128 14.36 -23.84 1.81
N LEU A 129 15.25 -23.74 0.81
CA LEU A 129 16.40 -24.63 0.71
C LEU A 129 17.38 -24.45 1.88
N ALA A 130 17.63 -23.20 2.30
CA ALA A 130 18.44 -22.91 3.48
C ALA A 130 17.87 -23.57 4.74
N ALA A 131 16.56 -23.41 4.97
CA ALA A 131 15.87 -24.04 6.09
C ALA A 131 15.98 -25.58 6.03
N TYR A 132 15.80 -26.18 4.86
CA TYR A 132 15.96 -27.63 4.67
C TYR A 132 17.35 -28.13 5.10
N HIS A 133 18.42 -27.48 4.65
CA HIS A 133 19.78 -27.87 5.02
C HIS A 133 20.06 -27.75 6.52
N TYR A 134 19.59 -26.68 7.17
CA TYR A 134 19.75 -26.50 8.61
C TYR A 134 18.89 -27.45 9.43
N GLN A 135 17.66 -27.74 9.02
CA GLN A 135 16.82 -28.77 9.65
C GLN A 135 17.47 -30.15 9.55
N LYS A 136 18.05 -30.50 8.39
CA LYS A 136 18.78 -31.77 8.21
C LYS A 136 19.93 -31.91 9.21
N LEU A 137 20.68 -30.82 9.45
CA LEU A 137 21.74 -30.78 10.46
C LEU A 137 21.20 -30.96 11.89
N LEU A 138 20.11 -30.27 12.23
CA LEU A 138 19.50 -30.39 13.56
C LEU A 138 18.87 -31.77 13.82
N ASN A 139 18.41 -32.47 12.77
CA ASN A 139 17.94 -33.85 12.92
C ASN A 139 19.07 -34.81 13.32
N GLN A 140 20.32 -34.50 12.95
CA GLN A 140 21.50 -35.29 13.32
C GLN A 140 22.08 -34.84 14.67
N GLN A 141 22.15 -33.52 14.89
CA GLN A 141 22.65 -32.93 16.13
C GLN A 141 21.65 -31.87 16.66
N PRO A 142 20.64 -32.30 17.44
CA PRO A 142 19.56 -31.43 17.89
C PRO A 142 20.01 -30.24 18.73
N ASP A 143 21.18 -30.32 19.39
CA ASP A 143 21.70 -29.28 20.27
C ASP A 143 22.77 -28.39 19.63
N PHE A 144 22.89 -28.43 18.30
CA PHE A 144 23.86 -27.59 17.60
C PHE A 144 23.42 -26.11 17.59
N THR A 145 23.82 -25.37 18.63
CA THR A 145 23.47 -23.95 18.86
C THR A 145 23.68 -23.06 17.64
N ARG A 146 24.82 -23.21 16.93
CA ARG A 146 25.11 -22.38 15.75
C ARG A 146 24.08 -22.58 14.65
N ILE A 147 23.64 -23.82 14.41
CA ILE A 147 22.66 -24.13 13.36
C ILE A 147 21.26 -23.68 13.78
N LYS A 148 20.89 -23.82 15.07
CA LYS A 148 19.64 -23.24 15.59
C LYS A 148 19.57 -21.72 15.34
N LEU A 149 20.68 -21.00 15.54
CA LEU A 149 20.76 -19.57 15.26
C LEU A 149 20.56 -19.24 13.77
N GLU A 150 21.22 -19.97 12.87
CA GLU A 150 21.06 -19.73 11.42
C GLU A 150 19.64 -20.10 10.94
N LEU A 151 19.05 -21.18 11.46
CA LEU A 151 17.67 -21.56 11.13
C LEU A 151 16.66 -20.50 11.62
N ALA A 152 16.85 -19.98 12.84
CA ALA A 152 16.00 -18.90 13.37
C ALA A 152 16.05 -17.65 12.49
N ARG A 153 17.24 -17.29 11.99
CA ARG A 153 17.42 -16.17 11.04
C ARG A 153 16.73 -16.44 9.70
N VAL A 154 16.89 -17.64 9.13
CA VAL A 154 16.21 -18.01 7.88
C VAL A 154 14.68 -17.94 8.04
N TYR A 155 14.15 -18.45 9.15
CA TYR A 155 12.73 -18.34 9.44
C TYR A 155 12.27 -16.89 9.58
N PHE A 156 13.05 -16.05 10.27
CA PHE A 156 12.76 -14.62 10.40
C PHE A 156 12.75 -13.91 9.05
N GLU A 157 13.77 -14.14 8.22
CA GLU A 157 13.91 -13.56 6.87
C GLU A 157 12.78 -14.01 5.93
N ASN A 158 12.28 -15.24 6.11
CA ASN A 158 11.18 -15.77 5.33
C ASN A 158 9.81 -15.50 5.97
N HIS A 159 9.71 -14.65 6.99
CA HIS A 159 8.48 -14.34 7.71
C HIS A 159 7.76 -15.54 8.38
N LYS A 160 8.48 -16.64 8.67
CA LYS A 160 8.04 -17.72 9.57
C LYS A 160 8.23 -17.28 11.03
N ASN A 161 7.52 -16.22 11.41
CA ASN A 161 7.77 -15.47 12.65
C ASN A 161 7.62 -16.33 13.92
N ARG A 162 6.60 -17.19 13.97
CA ARG A 162 6.33 -18.04 15.12
C ARG A 162 7.47 -19.03 15.36
N GLU A 163 7.93 -19.67 14.29
CA GLU A 163 9.03 -20.65 14.34
C GLU A 163 10.36 -19.95 14.67
N ALA A 164 10.60 -18.76 14.12
CA ALA A 164 11.77 -17.96 14.45
C ALA A 164 11.78 -17.56 15.93
N GLU A 165 10.66 -17.07 16.45
CA GLU A 165 10.48 -16.70 17.86
C GLU A 165 10.75 -17.88 18.80
N GLN A 166 10.16 -19.05 18.52
CA GLN A 166 10.38 -20.26 19.30
C GLN A 166 11.87 -20.63 19.40
N LEU A 167 12.61 -20.57 18.29
CA LEU A 167 14.04 -20.85 18.30
C LEU A 167 14.82 -19.77 19.05
N PHE A 168 14.51 -18.48 18.83
CA PHE A 168 15.20 -17.37 19.49
C PHE A 168 15.00 -17.36 21.01
N VAL A 169 13.78 -17.56 21.48
CA VAL A 169 13.48 -17.68 22.92
C VAL A 169 14.22 -18.86 23.52
N GLY A 170 14.10 -20.06 22.91
CA GLY A 170 14.80 -21.25 23.39
C GLY A 170 16.33 -21.12 23.40
N LEU A 171 16.91 -20.34 22.49
CA LEU A 171 18.34 -20.03 22.48
C LEU A 171 18.75 -19.03 23.55
N SER A 172 17.89 -18.06 23.89
CA SER A 172 18.16 -17.07 24.94
C SER A 172 18.16 -17.66 26.36
N GLU A 173 17.49 -18.79 26.54
CA GLU A 173 17.38 -19.51 27.82
C GLU A 173 18.47 -20.58 28.03
N GLN A 174 19.21 -20.94 26.97
CA GLN A 174 20.31 -21.91 27.04
C GLN A 174 21.61 -21.27 27.57
N ASN A 175 22.54 -22.10 28.09
CA ASN A 175 23.91 -21.77 28.55
C ASN A 175 24.44 -20.43 28.00
N PRO A 176 25.04 -19.55 28.83
CA PRO A 176 25.19 -18.15 28.49
C PRO A 176 25.92 -17.97 27.17
N LEU A 177 25.15 -17.57 26.14
CA LEU A 177 25.68 -17.12 24.87
C LEU A 177 26.45 -15.81 25.08
N PRO A 178 27.44 -15.49 24.22
CA PRO A 178 28.08 -14.18 24.26
C PRO A 178 27.05 -13.05 24.23
N GLU A 179 27.28 -11.97 25.00
CA GLU A 179 26.33 -10.85 25.11
C GLU A 179 25.95 -10.24 23.76
N THR A 180 26.89 -10.22 22.81
CA THR A 180 26.65 -9.75 21.44
C THR A 180 25.63 -10.60 20.69
N VAL A 181 25.64 -11.92 20.91
CA VAL A 181 24.66 -12.86 20.34
C VAL A 181 23.29 -12.63 20.99
N LEU A 182 23.23 -12.52 22.32
CA LEU A 182 21.98 -12.23 23.04
C LEU A 182 21.36 -10.90 22.60
N LYS A 183 22.18 -9.86 22.41
CA LYS A 183 21.71 -8.56 21.89
C LYS A 183 21.08 -8.71 20.51
N ASN A 184 21.69 -9.48 19.61
CA ASN A 184 21.14 -9.72 18.28
C ASN A 184 19.83 -10.54 18.33
N ILE A 185 19.77 -11.59 19.16
CA ILE A 185 18.53 -12.35 19.40
C ILE A 185 17.41 -11.41 19.86
N ASN A 186 17.70 -10.54 20.83
CA ASN A 186 16.73 -9.57 21.34
C ASN A 186 16.26 -8.57 20.27
N SER A 187 17.12 -8.15 19.35
CA SER A 187 16.71 -7.33 18.19
C SER A 187 15.73 -8.07 17.28
N TYR A 188 15.98 -9.35 16.97
CA TYR A 188 15.04 -10.16 16.19
C TYR A 188 13.71 -10.37 16.91
N LEU A 189 13.73 -10.67 18.21
CA LEU A 189 12.50 -10.82 19.00
C LEU A 189 11.68 -9.53 19.03
N LYS A 190 12.32 -8.37 19.18
CA LYS A 190 11.63 -7.06 19.07
C LYS A 190 11.01 -6.84 17.70
N ALA A 191 11.72 -7.18 16.62
CA ALA A 191 11.18 -7.07 15.26
C ALA A 191 10.00 -8.04 15.02
N ILE A 192 10.06 -9.28 15.54
CA ILE A 192 8.95 -10.24 15.47
C ILE A 192 7.73 -9.73 16.25
N ALA A 193 7.95 -9.18 17.45
CA ALA A 193 6.89 -8.57 18.25
C ALA A 193 6.23 -7.41 17.48
N LEU A 194 7.04 -6.52 16.88
CA LEU A 194 6.55 -5.40 16.07
C LEU A 194 5.70 -5.86 14.88
N ARG A 195 6.06 -6.98 14.21
CA ARG A 195 5.29 -7.55 13.09
C ARG A 195 3.89 -8.05 13.50
N SER A 196 3.69 -8.39 14.77
CA SER A 196 2.47 -9.04 15.29
C SER A 196 1.62 -8.10 16.17
N ASP A 197 2.14 -6.91 16.48
CA ASP A 197 1.46 -5.91 17.29
C ASP A 197 0.42 -5.13 16.46
N TRP A 198 -0.39 -4.34 17.16
CA TRP A 198 -1.25 -3.36 16.53
C TRP A 198 -0.40 -2.28 15.86
N ARG A 199 -0.71 -2.01 14.59
CA ARG A 199 -0.09 -0.95 13.81
C ARG A 199 -1.16 -0.01 13.32
N GLY A 200 -0.88 1.28 13.35
CA GLY A 200 -1.86 2.25 12.94
C GLY A 200 -1.25 3.58 12.55
N SER A 201 -2.11 4.42 12.02
CA SER A 201 -1.79 5.79 11.73
C SER A 201 -2.99 6.65 12.05
N PHE A 202 -2.73 7.92 12.34
CA PHE A 202 -3.77 8.93 12.40
C PHE A 202 -3.22 10.23 11.82
N SER A 203 -4.03 10.89 11.01
CA SER A 203 -3.72 12.19 10.45
C SER A 203 -4.92 13.12 10.58
N VAL A 204 -4.67 14.37 10.93
CA VAL A 204 -5.72 15.38 11.10
C VAL A 204 -5.24 16.76 10.72
N GLY A 205 -6.11 17.57 10.13
CA GLY A 205 -5.80 18.97 9.89
C GLY A 205 -6.85 19.71 9.09
N TYR A 206 -6.43 20.81 8.48
CA TYR A 206 -7.29 21.67 7.68
C TYR A 206 -7.25 21.27 6.21
N ALA A 207 -8.39 21.39 5.54
CA ALA A 207 -8.52 21.24 4.10
C ALA A 207 -9.13 22.51 3.51
N TYR A 208 -8.53 23.05 2.47
CA TYR A 208 -9.13 24.05 1.60
C TYR A 208 -9.49 23.40 0.28
N ASN A 209 -10.68 23.73 -0.21
CA ASN A 209 -11.21 23.21 -1.46
C ASN A 209 -11.96 24.33 -2.17
N ASP A 210 -11.55 24.65 -3.40
CA ASP A 210 -12.11 25.77 -4.16
C ASP A 210 -13.37 25.43 -4.96
N ASN A 211 -13.77 24.15 -4.99
CA ASN A 211 -14.94 23.67 -5.70
C ASN A 211 -15.53 22.42 -5.04
N VAL A 212 -16.05 22.59 -3.82
CA VAL A 212 -16.56 21.46 -3.01
C VAL A 212 -17.76 20.78 -3.66
N ASN A 213 -18.64 21.56 -4.30
CA ASN A 213 -19.82 21.08 -5.01
C ASN A 213 -19.52 20.62 -6.44
N MET A 214 -18.25 20.48 -6.84
CA MET A 214 -17.83 20.01 -8.17
C MET A 214 -18.55 20.71 -9.32
N SER A 215 -18.81 22.01 -9.16
CA SER A 215 -19.63 22.75 -10.10
C SER A 215 -18.86 23.05 -11.39
N PRO A 216 -19.51 22.96 -12.56
CA PRO A 216 -18.89 23.36 -13.80
C PRO A 216 -18.72 24.87 -13.90
N ASP A 217 -17.62 25.28 -14.51
CA ASP A 217 -17.37 26.68 -14.86
C ASP A 217 -18.03 26.97 -16.22
N GLN A 218 -19.34 27.19 -16.20
CA GLN A 218 -20.16 27.41 -17.40
C GLN A 218 -21.11 28.58 -17.17
N GLU A 219 -21.20 29.47 -18.16
CA GLU A 219 -22.19 30.54 -18.19
C GLU A 219 -23.60 29.98 -18.37
N PRO A 220 -24.65 30.69 -17.91
CA PRO A 220 -26.04 30.32 -18.15
C PRO A 220 -26.27 30.04 -19.64
N THR A 221 -26.83 28.87 -19.95
CA THR A 221 -27.20 28.52 -21.32
C THR A 221 -28.67 28.82 -21.54
N CYS A 222 -29.00 29.55 -22.60
CA CYS A 222 -30.39 29.76 -22.98
C CYS A 222 -30.99 28.47 -23.56
N LEU A 223 -32.10 28.01 -22.99
CA LEU A 223 -32.85 26.85 -23.46
C LEU A 223 -33.99 27.24 -24.41
N GLU A 224 -34.51 28.46 -24.27
CA GLU A 224 -35.65 28.96 -25.04
C GLU A 224 -35.51 30.46 -25.28
N TYR A 225 -35.64 30.87 -26.53
CA TYR A 225 -35.51 32.25 -26.97
C TYR A 225 -36.88 32.86 -27.28
N ASN A 226 -37.09 34.10 -26.85
CA ASN A 226 -38.21 34.92 -27.30
C ASN A 226 -38.06 35.29 -28.78
N PRO A 227 -39.14 35.65 -29.50
CA PRO A 227 -39.08 36.12 -30.88
C PRO A 227 -38.16 37.34 -31.11
N ASN A 228 -37.94 38.14 -30.06
CA ASN A 228 -37.02 39.30 -30.09
C ASN A 228 -35.55 38.93 -29.81
N GLY A 229 -35.21 37.63 -29.70
CA GLY A 229 -33.86 37.14 -29.45
C GLY A 229 -33.41 37.15 -27.98
N SER A 230 -34.22 37.66 -27.04
CA SER A 230 -33.91 37.58 -25.60
C SER A 230 -34.15 36.18 -25.05
N CYS A 231 -33.39 35.77 -24.02
CA CYS A 231 -33.59 34.46 -23.41
C CYS A 231 -34.84 34.46 -22.53
N GLN A 232 -35.75 33.53 -22.79
CA GLN A 232 -36.95 33.29 -21.99
C GLN A 232 -36.67 32.36 -20.82
N LYS A 233 -35.87 31.31 -21.07
CA LYS A 233 -35.55 30.29 -20.07
C LYS A 233 -34.08 29.93 -20.12
N GLU A 234 -33.37 30.16 -19.03
CA GLU A 234 -31.97 29.83 -18.88
C GLU A 234 -31.79 28.60 -18.00
N ARG A 235 -30.83 27.75 -18.35
CA ARG A 235 -30.26 26.77 -17.44
C ARG A 235 -29.10 27.41 -16.69
N ARG A 236 -29.26 27.54 -15.37
CA ARG A 236 -28.23 28.05 -14.47
C ARG A 236 -27.71 26.92 -13.59
N ILE A 237 -26.40 26.81 -13.51
CA ILE A 237 -25.72 25.88 -12.61
C ILE A 237 -25.12 26.69 -11.46
N PRO A 238 -25.15 26.19 -10.21
CA PRO A 238 -24.55 26.90 -9.09
C PRO A 238 -23.08 27.26 -9.37
N LYS A 239 -22.56 28.35 -8.81
CA LYS A 239 -21.13 28.64 -8.91
C LYS A 239 -20.33 27.67 -8.04
N ALA A 240 -19.04 27.52 -8.36
CA ALA A 240 -18.10 26.76 -7.53
C ALA A 240 -18.06 27.32 -6.11
N ILE A 241 -18.20 26.44 -5.12
CA ILE A 241 -18.23 26.80 -3.70
C ILE A 241 -16.85 26.54 -3.08
N LYS A 242 -16.20 27.61 -2.65
CA LYS A 242 -14.91 27.59 -1.95
C LYS A 242 -15.14 27.45 -0.45
N LYS A 243 -14.54 26.44 0.20
CA LYS A 243 -14.66 26.25 1.64
C LYS A 243 -13.38 25.73 2.26
N TRP A 244 -13.23 26.11 3.53
CA TRP A 244 -12.34 25.46 4.48
C TRP A 244 -13.09 24.39 5.25
N GLY A 245 -12.39 23.32 5.60
CA GLY A 245 -12.90 22.20 6.36
C GLY A 245 -11.79 21.52 7.15
N MET A 246 -12.17 20.42 7.79
CA MET A 246 -11.29 19.51 8.50
C MET A 246 -11.13 18.25 7.66
N SER A 247 -9.91 17.74 7.55
CA SER A 247 -9.61 16.43 6.95
C SER A 247 -8.97 15.52 7.98
N TYR A 248 -9.40 14.26 7.99
CA TYR A 248 -8.86 13.25 8.88
C TYR A 248 -8.79 11.88 8.23
N ASP A 249 -7.88 11.04 8.69
CA ASP A 249 -7.85 9.61 8.43
C ASP A 249 -7.20 8.88 9.61
N ALA A 250 -7.60 7.63 9.80
CA ALA A 250 -6.98 6.74 10.77
C ALA A 250 -6.96 5.32 10.23
N THR A 251 -5.83 4.64 10.40
CA THR A 251 -5.70 3.21 10.13
C THR A 251 -5.44 2.44 11.41
N LEU A 252 -5.93 1.20 11.45
CA LEU A 252 -5.57 0.23 12.46
C LEU A 252 -5.49 -1.13 11.79
N ASN A 253 -4.39 -1.85 11.97
CA ASN A 253 -4.21 -3.18 11.42
C ASN A 253 -3.45 -4.07 12.40
N ARG A 254 -3.72 -5.37 12.31
CA ARG A 254 -3.00 -6.40 13.04
C ARG A 254 -2.98 -7.69 12.24
N ARG A 255 -1.86 -8.40 12.32
CA ARG A 255 -1.68 -9.73 11.74
C ARG A 255 -1.31 -10.72 12.85
N TYR A 256 -1.94 -11.88 12.83
CA TYR A 256 -1.61 -12.98 13.72
C TYR A 256 -1.12 -14.16 12.91
N GLN A 257 0.16 -14.50 13.10
CA GLN A 257 0.78 -15.63 12.41
C GLN A 257 0.34 -16.95 13.05
N LEU A 258 -0.16 -17.88 12.25
CA LEU A 258 -0.60 -19.19 12.73
C LEU A 258 0.56 -20.19 12.69
N SER A 259 1.03 -20.54 11.49
CA SER A 259 2.16 -21.45 11.28
C SER A 259 2.72 -21.28 9.88
N GLY A 260 4.03 -21.44 9.73
CA GLY A 260 4.77 -21.20 8.52
C GLY A 260 4.51 -19.79 8.01
N HIS A 261 4.02 -19.69 6.79
CA HIS A 261 3.68 -18.41 6.13
C HIS A 261 2.23 -17.98 6.34
N HIS A 262 1.41 -18.79 6.99
CA HIS A 262 -0.03 -18.59 7.08
C HIS A 262 -0.43 -17.83 8.33
N GLY A 263 -1.36 -16.90 8.18
CA GLY A 263 -1.89 -16.09 9.27
C GLY A 263 -3.30 -15.60 9.00
N ILE A 264 -3.84 -14.90 9.99
CA ILE A 264 -5.07 -14.13 9.88
C ILE A 264 -4.76 -12.64 10.07
N PHE A 265 -5.54 -11.77 9.47
CA PHE A 265 -5.38 -10.33 9.62
C PHE A 265 -6.72 -9.64 9.84
N GLY A 266 -6.65 -8.47 10.47
CA GLY A 266 -7.75 -7.51 10.55
C GLY A 266 -7.21 -6.11 10.29
N ARG A 267 -7.94 -5.32 9.52
CA ARG A 267 -7.63 -3.93 9.25
C ARG A 267 -8.88 -3.06 9.18
N GLY A 268 -8.74 -1.85 9.68
CA GLY A 268 -9.75 -0.81 9.66
C GLY A 268 -9.16 0.50 9.16
N LEU A 269 -9.94 1.23 8.38
CA LEU A 269 -9.63 2.55 7.89
C LEU A 269 -10.85 3.44 8.11
N ILE A 270 -10.63 4.64 8.62
CA ILE A 270 -11.61 5.72 8.60
C ILE A 270 -10.99 6.93 7.92
N TYR A 271 -11.76 7.67 7.13
CA TYR A 271 -11.31 8.94 6.56
C TYR A 271 -12.49 9.82 6.19
N GLY A 272 -12.26 11.13 6.12
CA GLY A 272 -13.30 12.07 5.72
C GLY A 272 -12.82 13.51 5.60
N GLU A 273 -13.68 14.31 4.97
CA GLU A 273 -13.55 15.76 4.87
C GLU A 273 -14.88 16.41 5.29
N ASN A 274 -14.82 17.31 6.27
CA ASN A 274 -15.99 17.97 6.85
C ASN A 274 -15.84 19.49 6.82
N TYR A 275 -16.81 20.18 6.23
CA TYR A 275 -16.80 21.62 6.00
C TYR A 275 -17.70 22.33 7.01
N ARG A 276 -17.14 23.30 7.74
CA ARG A 276 -17.77 23.96 8.90
C ARG A 276 -19.09 24.66 8.56
N ASP A 277 -19.14 25.36 7.43
CA ASP A 277 -20.31 26.14 7.00
C ASP A 277 -20.89 25.63 5.67
N TYR A 278 -20.70 24.33 5.37
CA TYR A 278 -21.24 23.68 4.18
C TYR A 278 -21.36 22.17 4.34
N HIS A 279 -22.19 21.73 5.27
CA HIS A 279 -22.31 20.33 5.67
C HIS A 279 -22.84 19.39 4.57
N ALA A 280 -23.49 19.91 3.52
CA ALA A 280 -24.08 19.11 2.44
C ALA A 280 -23.04 18.23 1.70
N GLU A 281 -21.76 18.60 1.76
CA GLU A 281 -20.65 17.88 1.12
C GLU A 281 -19.69 17.25 2.13
N ASN A 282 -20.10 17.14 3.40
CA ASN A 282 -19.38 16.35 4.37
C ASN A 282 -19.41 14.88 3.95
N GLU A 283 -18.25 14.23 3.87
CA GLU A 283 -18.13 12.82 3.54
C GLU A 283 -17.24 12.09 4.54
N ASN A 284 -17.74 10.97 5.08
CA ASN A 284 -16.98 10.12 5.99
C ASN A 284 -17.10 8.67 5.53
N THR A 285 -15.99 7.95 5.48
CA THR A 285 -15.93 6.56 5.05
C THR A 285 -15.26 5.72 6.13
N VAL A 286 -15.82 4.54 6.38
CA VAL A 286 -15.27 3.50 7.25
C VAL A 286 -15.13 2.24 6.41
N LEU A 287 -13.96 1.61 6.45
CA LEU A 287 -13.65 0.38 5.75
C LEU A 287 -13.09 -0.64 6.73
N LEU A 288 -13.61 -1.86 6.71
CA LEU A 288 -13.14 -2.98 7.51
C LEU A 288 -12.85 -4.16 6.59
N VAL A 289 -11.69 -4.80 6.78
CA VAL A 289 -11.32 -6.03 6.08
C VAL A 289 -10.65 -6.96 7.08
N SER A 290 -11.03 -8.23 7.06
CA SER A 290 -10.37 -9.26 7.84
C SER A 290 -10.39 -10.56 7.09
N GLY A 291 -9.38 -11.41 7.27
CA GLY A 291 -9.37 -12.70 6.62
C GLY A 291 -8.02 -13.39 6.70
N TYR A 292 -7.72 -14.17 5.67
CA TYR A 292 -6.51 -14.96 5.55
C TYR A 292 -5.35 -14.14 4.98
N ASN A 293 -4.15 -14.36 5.51
CA ASN A 293 -2.93 -13.81 4.99
C ASN A 293 -1.86 -14.91 4.78
N TYR A 294 -1.10 -14.78 3.70
CA TYR A 294 0.14 -15.52 3.46
C TYR A 294 1.29 -14.52 3.34
N LYS A 295 2.34 -14.67 4.13
CA LYS A 295 3.54 -13.83 4.07
C LYS A 295 4.82 -14.66 4.03
N SER A 296 5.61 -14.45 2.98
CA SER A 296 6.99 -14.89 2.87
C SER A 296 7.88 -13.71 2.49
N ARG A 297 9.20 -13.93 2.29
CA ARG A 297 10.12 -12.85 1.88
C ARG A 297 9.66 -12.11 0.62
N ASN A 298 9.10 -12.85 -0.34
CA ASN A 298 8.80 -12.34 -1.68
C ASN A 298 7.29 -12.21 -1.96
N HIS A 299 6.43 -12.76 -1.11
CA HIS A 299 4.98 -12.77 -1.30
C HIS A 299 4.26 -12.23 -0.07
N ASP A 300 3.35 -11.27 -0.25
CA ASP A 300 2.36 -10.89 0.76
C ASP A 300 0.98 -10.94 0.11
N PHE A 301 0.20 -11.97 0.42
CA PHE A 301 -1.14 -12.19 -0.11
C PHE A 301 -2.16 -12.09 1.01
N SER A 302 -3.21 -11.31 0.80
CA SER A 302 -4.31 -11.13 1.75
C SER A 302 -5.65 -11.30 1.05
N PHE A 303 -6.57 -12.04 1.65
CA PHE A 303 -7.93 -12.20 1.13
C PHE A 303 -8.94 -12.24 2.27
N GLY A 304 -10.05 -11.53 2.11
CA GLY A 304 -11.13 -11.59 3.08
C GLY A 304 -12.36 -10.78 2.72
N PRO A 305 -13.45 -10.93 3.49
CA PRO A 305 -14.61 -10.07 3.42
C PRO A 305 -14.25 -8.60 3.66
N LEU A 306 -14.97 -7.74 2.95
CA LEU A 306 -14.89 -6.29 2.99
C LEU A 306 -16.24 -5.75 3.49
N PHE A 307 -16.21 -4.82 4.44
CA PHE A 307 -17.36 -4.00 4.81
C PHE A 307 -17.00 -2.53 4.67
N GLU A 308 -17.85 -1.78 3.98
CA GLU A 308 -17.71 -0.33 3.82
C GLU A 308 -18.98 0.39 4.26
N TYR A 309 -18.79 1.48 4.99
CA TYR A 309 -19.86 2.39 5.36
C TYR A 309 -19.48 3.81 4.94
N LYS A 310 -20.32 4.42 4.10
CA LYS A 310 -20.15 5.81 3.67
C LYS A 310 -21.28 6.66 4.19
N GLN A 311 -20.93 7.77 4.83
CA GLN A 311 -21.81 8.83 5.28
C GLN A 311 -21.64 10.05 4.37
N ARG A 312 -22.75 10.72 4.04
CA ARG A 312 -22.74 12.01 3.35
C ARG A 312 -23.73 12.95 4.01
N ALA A 313 -23.33 14.21 4.23
CA ALA A 313 -24.16 15.23 4.86
C ALA A 313 -24.73 14.84 6.24
N GLY A 314 -24.02 13.98 6.99
CA GLY A 314 -24.49 13.46 8.28
C GLY A 314 -25.39 12.22 8.17
N ASP A 315 -25.87 11.87 6.99
CA ASP A 315 -26.73 10.71 6.76
C ASP A 315 -25.98 9.51 6.17
N THR A 316 -26.45 8.30 6.42
CA THR A 316 -25.93 7.11 5.74
C THR A 316 -26.13 7.24 4.23
N TYR A 317 -25.05 7.28 3.46
CA TYR A 317 -25.13 7.30 2.00
C TYR A 317 -25.29 5.87 1.45
N TYR A 318 -24.38 4.96 1.81
CA TYR A 318 -24.53 3.53 1.55
C TYR A 318 -23.79 2.67 2.57
N ARG A 319 -24.15 1.38 2.57
CA ARG A 319 -23.40 0.27 3.16
C ARG A 319 -22.99 -0.66 2.04
N ALA A 320 -21.77 -1.17 2.09
CA ALA A 320 -21.26 -2.14 1.13
C ALA A 320 -20.70 -3.36 1.83
N THR A 321 -20.91 -4.51 1.21
CA THR A 321 -20.33 -5.80 1.63
C THR A 321 -19.73 -6.47 0.40
N GLY A 322 -18.54 -7.04 0.54
CA GLY A 322 -17.81 -7.58 -0.58
C GLY A 322 -16.66 -8.48 -0.16
N ALA A 323 -15.74 -8.69 -1.08
CA ALA A 323 -14.46 -9.34 -0.83
C ALA A 323 -13.34 -8.50 -1.43
N LYS A 324 -12.18 -8.52 -0.76
CA LYS A 324 -10.95 -7.87 -1.23
C LYS A 324 -9.81 -8.89 -1.21
N ALA A 325 -9.06 -8.93 -2.31
CA ALA A 325 -7.82 -9.69 -2.44
C ALA A 325 -6.67 -8.71 -2.75
N GLU A 326 -5.53 -8.89 -2.12
CA GLU A 326 -4.33 -8.12 -2.39
C GLU A 326 -3.13 -9.04 -2.47
N TRP A 327 -2.25 -8.77 -3.42
CA TRP A 327 -1.03 -9.52 -3.60
C TRP A 327 0.13 -8.57 -3.89
N LYS A 328 1.14 -8.60 -3.04
CA LYS A 328 2.44 -7.98 -3.27
C LYS A 328 3.47 -9.05 -3.61
N GLN A 329 4.07 -8.92 -4.78
CA GLN A 329 5.20 -9.71 -5.25
C GLN A 329 6.46 -8.84 -5.23
N THR A 330 7.46 -9.22 -4.44
CA THR A 330 8.80 -8.61 -4.49
C THR A 330 9.67 -9.44 -5.43
N PHE A 331 10.07 -8.87 -6.57
CA PHE A 331 10.96 -9.55 -7.53
C PHE A 331 12.42 -9.39 -7.15
N THR A 332 12.78 -8.20 -6.66
CA THR A 332 14.10 -7.85 -6.15
C THR A 332 13.93 -6.93 -4.95
N PRO A 333 14.97 -6.70 -4.12
CA PRO A 333 14.88 -5.73 -3.02
C PRO A 333 14.49 -4.31 -3.45
N LYS A 334 14.60 -4.00 -4.76
CA LYS A 334 14.25 -2.70 -5.34
C LYS A 334 12.93 -2.72 -6.11
N THR A 335 12.38 -3.87 -6.47
CA THR A 335 11.25 -3.97 -7.42
C THR A 335 10.13 -4.81 -6.85
N ALA A 336 8.93 -4.22 -6.79
CA ALA A 336 7.74 -4.91 -6.31
C ALA A 336 6.52 -4.60 -7.18
N LEU A 337 5.64 -5.58 -7.31
CA LEU A 337 4.34 -5.48 -7.97
C LEU A 337 3.23 -5.67 -6.92
N ASN A 338 2.30 -4.72 -6.86
CA ASN A 338 1.10 -4.80 -6.04
C ASN A 338 -0.13 -4.94 -6.94
N ILE A 339 -0.95 -5.96 -6.67
CA ILE A 339 -2.23 -6.20 -7.31
C ILE A 339 -3.31 -6.13 -6.24
N GLU A 340 -4.36 -5.33 -6.46
CA GLU A 340 -5.52 -5.25 -5.57
C GLU A 340 -6.78 -5.54 -6.39
N LEU A 341 -7.60 -6.46 -5.92
CA LEU A 341 -8.88 -6.83 -6.51
C LEU A 341 -9.96 -6.67 -5.46
N GLU A 342 -11.06 -6.02 -5.84
CA GLU A 342 -12.20 -5.82 -4.95
C GLU A 342 -13.50 -6.00 -5.71
N HIS A 343 -14.49 -6.60 -5.05
CA HIS A 343 -15.85 -6.65 -5.53
C HIS A 343 -16.81 -6.47 -4.34
N LYS A 344 -17.73 -5.50 -4.43
CA LYS A 344 -18.69 -5.20 -3.37
C LYS A 344 -20.08 -4.88 -3.89
N GLN A 345 -21.09 -5.29 -3.14
CA GLN A 345 -22.49 -4.89 -3.35
C GLN A 345 -22.80 -3.64 -2.55
N LEU A 346 -23.30 -2.60 -3.21
CA LEU A 346 -23.65 -1.30 -2.65
C LEU A 346 -25.15 -1.24 -2.34
N ARG A 347 -25.50 -0.97 -1.09
CA ARG A 347 -26.87 -0.73 -0.63
C ARG A 347 -27.00 0.69 -0.08
N HIS A 348 -27.65 1.54 -0.85
CA HIS A 348 -27.91 2.92 -0.50
C HIS A 348 -29.15 3.02 0.40
N GLN A 349 -29.24 4.12 1.14
CA GLN A 349 -30.47 4.45 1.87
C GLN A 349 -31.68 4.60 0.92
N GLN A 350 -32.90 4.47 1.45
CA GLN A 350 -34.13 4.36 0.66
C GLN A 350 -34.33 5.46 -0.39
N ARG A 351 -33.98 6.71 -0.05
CA ARG A 351 -34.04 7.87 -0.97
C ARG A 351 -33.16 7.71 -2.21
N TYR A 352 -32.10 6.89 -2.12
CA TYR A 352 -31.12 6.65 -3.17
C TYR A 352 -31.08 5.17 -3.60
N HIS A 353 -32.14 4.38 -3.35
CA HIS A 353 -32.16 2.94 -3.68
C HIS A 353 -31.88 2.65 -5.17
N TRP A 354 -32.20 3.58 -6.07
CA TRP A 354 -31.89 3.50 -7.50
C TRP A 354 -30.38 3.48 -7.81
N LYS A 355 -29.53 3.84 -6.84
CA LYS A 355 -28.06 3.75 -6.93
C LYS A 355 -27.48 2.42 -6.44
N ASN A 356 -28.33 1.51 -5.95
CA ASN A 356 -27.91 0.16 -5.58
C ASN A 356 -27.21 -0.52 -6.75
N GLY A 357 -26.33 -1.47 -6.46
CA GLY A 357 -25.61 -2.17 -7.51
C GLY A 357 -24.33 -2.78 -7.00
N GLU A 358 -23.38 -2.98 -7.90
CA GLU A 358 -22.11 -3.64 -7.60
C GLU A 358 -20.97 -2.77 -8.10
N LEU A 359 -19.86 -2.81 -7.37
CA LEU A 359 -18.61 -2.17 -7.76
C LEU A 359 -17.51 -3.22 -7.76
N SER A 360 -16.87 -3.39 -8.91
CA SER A 360 -15.65 -4.18 -9.05
C SER A 360 -14.50 -3.26 -9.37
N SER A 361 -13.34 -3.48 -8.77
CA SER A 361 -12.14 -2.71 -9.08
C SER A 361 -10.89 -3.57 -9.08
N SER A 362 -9.96 -3.24 -9.97
CA SER A 362 -8.66 -3.87 -10.10
C SER A 362 -7.59 -2.79 -10.20
N TYR A 363 -6.55 -2.89 -9.38
CA TYR A 363 -5.41 -1.97 -9.37
C TYR A 363 -4.11 -2.74 -9.51
N LEU A 364 -3.30 -2.34 -10.47
CA LEU A 364 -1.94 -2.85 -10.69
C LEU A 364 -0.94 -1.73 -10.38
N THR A 365 0.14 -2.05 -9.67
CA THR A 365 1.18 -1.07 -9.32
C THR A 365 2.54 -1.72 -9.37
N LEU A 366 3.41 -1.27 -10.26
CA LEU A 366 4.83 -1.61 -10.24
C LEU A 366 5.59 -0.45 -9.58
N SER A 367 6.44 -0.76 -8.61
CA SER A 367 7.35 0.20 -7.98
C SER A 367 8.79 -0.25 -8.12
N HIS A 368 9.69 0.68 -8.40
CA HIS A 368 11.12 0.44 -8.55
C HIS A 368 11.94 1.53 -7.82
N ALA A 369 12.81 1.12 -6.90
CA ALA A 369 13.76 1.99 -6.23
C ALA A 369 14.93 2.32 -7.17
N ILE A 370 14.99 3.55 -7.66
CA ILE A 370 16.06 4.03 -8.54
C ILE A 370 17.33 4.39 -7.75
N SER A 371 17.17 4.82 -6.49
CA SER A 371 18.25 5.03 -5.52
C SER A 371 17.81 4.58 -4.13
N LYS A 372 18.60 4.85 -3.08
CA LYS A 372 18.16 4.60 -1.70
C LYS A 372 17.09 5.59 -1.26
N GLU A 373 17.05 6.76 -1.89
CA GLU A 373 16.22 7.89 -1.54
C GLU A 373 14.97 8.00 -2.39
N PHE A 374 14.98 7.46 -3.63
CA PHE A 374 13.90 7.65 -4.59
C PHE A 374 13.32 6.35 -5.14
N VAL A 375 11.98 6.30 -5.20
CA VAL A 375 11.17 5.25 -5.80
C VAL A 375 10.30 5.85 -6.89
N ILE A 376 10.29 5.22 -8.06
CA ILE A 376 9.30 5.48 -9.10
C ILE A 376 8.21 4.41 -9.02
N PHE A 377 6.99 4.79 -9.32
CA PHE A 377 5.87 3.85 -9.36
C PHE A 377 4.89 4.19 -10.48
N GLY A 378 4.19 3.17 -10.97
CA GLY A 378 3.12 3.36 -11.93
C GLY A 378 2.30 2.10 -12.15
N GLY A 379 1.19 2.24 -12.86
CA GLY A 379 0.34 1.09 -13.21
C GLY A 379 -1.05 1.49 -13.70
N GLY A 380 -1.91 0.49 -13.86
CA GLY A 380 -3.26 0.64 -14.40
C GLY A 380 -4.34 0.45 -13.34
N ASP A 381 -5.49 1.08 -13.55
CA ASP A 381 -6.72 0.85 -12.83
C ASP A 381 -7.88 0.50 -13.76
N TRP A 382 -8.74 -0.41 -13.29
CA TRP A 382 -10.00 -0.76 -13.93
C TRP A 382 -11.09 -0.76 -12.88
N VAL A 383 -12.20 -0.09 -13.17
CA VAL A 383 -13.38 -0.08 -12.29
C VAL A 383 -14.61 -0.33 -13.13
N TYR A 384 -15.46 -1.23 -12.64
CA TYR A 384 -16.78 -1.48 -13.21
C TYR A 384 -17.86 -1.19 -12.17
N ARG A 385 -18.80 -0.32 -12.54
CA ARG A 385 -20.00 -0.03 -11.75
C ARG A 385 -21.20 -0.62 -12.45
N ASN A 386 -21.81 -1.61 -11.82
CA ASN A 386 -23.13 -2.10 -12.19
C ASN A 386 -24.22 -1.34 -11.40
N ASN A 387 -25.37 -1.14 -12.03
CA ASN A 387 -26.50 -0.36 -11.53
C ASN A 387 -27.77 -0.83 -12.28
N PRO A 388 -28.94 -0.97 -11.61
CA PRO A 388 -30.22 -1.23 -12.26
C PRO A 388 -30.58 -0.25 -13.38
N GLN A 389 -30.14 1.01 -13.30
CA GLN A 389 -30.29 2.00 -14.36
C GLN A 389 -29.10 1.93 -15.33
N PRO A 390 -29.32 1.54 -16.60
CA PRO A 390 -28.24 1.42 -17.59
C PRO A 390 -27.43 2.71 -17.80
N ALA A 391 -28.07 3.87 -17.63
CA ALA A 391 -27.43 5.18 -17.77
C ALA A 391 -26.42 5.50 -16.65
N ASP A 392 -26.47 4.76 -15.53
CA ASP A 392 -25.56 4.91 -14.38
C ASP A 392 -24.53 3.78 -14.28
N ARG A 393 -24.60 2.79 -15.19
CA ARG A 393 -23.55 1.79 -15.33
C ARG A 393 -22.38 2.39 -16.08
N TYR A 394 -21.16 2.10 -15.65
CA TYR A 394 -19.97 2.57 -16.33
C TYR A 394 -18.79 1.61 -16.19
N GLN A 395 -17.89 1.70 -17.16
CA GLN A 395 -16.53 1.21 -17.05
C GLN A 395 -15.57 2.40 -16.95
N GLN A 396 -14.53 2.25 -16.15
CA GLN A 396 -13.46 3.23 -16.02
C GLN A 396 -12.11 2.53 -16.19
N TRP A 397 -11.24 3.15 -16.97
CA TRP A 397 -9.86 2.76 -17.16
C TRP A 397 -8.97 3.91 -16.75
N GLY A 398 -7.88 3.62 -16.05
CA GLY A 398 -6.94 4.64 -15.64
C GLY A 398 -5.51 4.17 -15.70
N ILE A 399 -4.62 5.15 -15.82
CA ILE A 399 -3.18 4.98 -15.69
C ILE A 399 -2.67 5.96 -14.64
N ARG A 400 -1.69 5.53 -13.87
CA ARG A 400 -1.06 6.37 -12.85
C ARG A 400 0.45 6.20 -12.88
N ALA A 401 1.15 7.28 -12.59
CA ALA A 401 2.60 7.29 -12.45
C ALA A 401 3.02 8.34 -11.43
N GLY A 402 4.15 8.12 -10.77
CA GLY A 402 4.69 9.06 -9.81
C GLY A 402 6.10 8.71 -9.34
N VAL A 403 6.63 9.62 -8.54
CA VAL A 403 7.93 9.51 -7.87
C VAL A 403 7.75 9.94 -6.41
N SER A 404 8.43 9.25 -5.51
CA SER A 404 8.45 9.56 -4.09
C SER A 404 9.84 9.35 -3.52
N GLY A 405 10.23 10.17 -2.54
CA GLY A 405 11.53 10.02 -1.92
C GLY A 405 11.91 11.15 -0.97
N GLN A 406 13.12 11.06 -0.42
CA GLN A 406 13.71 12.13 0.38
C GLN A 406 14.28 13.21 -0.55
N ILE A 407 13.67 14.40 -0.54
CA ILE A 407 14.10 15.52 -1.39
C ILE A 407 15.17 16.38 -0.71
N TYR A 408 15.19 16.37 0.62
CA TYR A 408 16.19 17.01 1.47
C TYR A 408 16.26 16.25 2.80
N PRO A 409 17.38 16.24 3.54
CA PRO A 409 17.44 15.59 4.86
C PRO A 409 16.28 16.02 5.77
N GLY A 410 15.47 15.03 6.19
CA GLY A 410 14.28 15.25 7.01
C GLY A 410 13.06 15.86 6.29
N ILE A 411 13.06 15.89 4.95
CA ILE A 411 11.94 16.31 4.10
C ILE A 411 11.68 15.26 3.01
N ASN A 412 10.50 14.68 3.04
CA ASN A 412 10.05 13.71 2.06
C ASN A 412 9.06 14.36 1.09
N GLY A 413 9.17 14.03 -0.19
CA GLY A 413 8.30 14.54 -1.24
C GLY A 413 7.74 13.42 -2.10
N SER A 414 6.52 13.61 -2.60
CA SER A 414 5.97 12.79 -3.67
C SER A 414 5.23 13.63 -4.70
N LEU A 415 5.30 13.20 -5.95
CA LEU A 415 4.58 13.78 -7.07
C LEU A 415 3.96 12.65 -7.89
N SER A 416 2.68 12.75 -8.20
CA SER A 416 1.98 11.76 -9.01
C SER A 416 0.92 12.38 -9.93
N ALA A 417 0.68 11.70 -11.05
CA ALA A 417 -0.37 12.00 -11.99
C ALA A 417 -1.23 10.74 -12.21
N THR A 418 -2.54 10.94 -12.34
CA THR A 418 -3.52 9.89 -12.68
C THR A 418 -4.39 10.42 -13.81
N LEU A 419 -4.51 9.64 -14.88
CA LEU A 419 -5.34 9.92 -16.04
C LEU A 419 -6.38 8.82 -16.18
N ARG A 420 -7.65 9.18 -16.36
CA ARG A 420 -8.78 8.24 -16.39
C ARG A 420 -9.76 8.57 -17.48
N GLU A 421 -10.33 7.53 -18.06
CA GLU A 421 -11.47 7.60 -18.94
C GLU A 421 -12.61 6.77 -18.36
N ARG A 422 -13.81 7.35 -18.30
CA ARG A 422 -15.02 6.71 -17.81
C ARG A 422 -16.09 6.76 -18.88
N ARG A 423 -16.62 5.60 -19.26
CA ARG A 423 -17.66 5.47 -20.29
C ARG A 423 -18.91 4.84 -19.68
N PHE A 424 -20.04 5.55 -19.77
CA PHE A 424 -21.32 5.05 -19.32
C PHE A 424 -21.98 4.17 -20.39
N ASP A 425 -22.80 3.20 -19.99
CA ASP A 425 -23.29 2.16 -20.89
C ASP A 425 -24.42 2.64 -21.81
N ALA A 426 -25.26 3.55 -21.35
CA ALA A 426 -26.48 3.94 -22.06
C ALA A 426 -26.64 5.46 -22.19
N TYR A 427 -27.44 5.85 -23.19
CA TYR A 427 -27.90 7.22 -23.36
C TYR A 427 -28.83 7.60 -22.21
N ASN A 428 -28.63 8.78 -21.63
CA ASN A 428 -29.52 9.34 -20.63
C ASN A 428 -30.41 10.43 -21.27
N PRO A 429 -31.74 10.25 -21.33
CA PRO A 429 -32.65 11.24 -21.92
C PRO A 429 -32.63 12.62 -21.24
N ILE A 430 -32.29 12.68 -19.95
CA ILE A 430 -32.20 13.95 -19.21
C ILE A 430 -30.91 14.68 -19.57
N LEU A 431 -29.80 13.95 -19.75
CA LEU A 431 -28.51 14.53 -20.09
C LEU A 431 -28.35 14.80 -21.60
N LEU A 432 -29.26 14.24 -22.41
CA LEU A 432 -29.22 14.22 -23.86
C LEU A 432 -27.91 13.67 -24.45
N ALA A 433 -27.24 12.79 -23.70
CA ALA A 433 -25.97 12.21 -24.09
C ALA A 433 -25.77 10.82 -23.47
N ARG A 434 -24.94 10.02 -24.13
CA ARG A 434 -24.24 8.91 -23.48
C ARG A 434 -22.97 9.49 -22.87
N ARG A 435 -22.92 9.56 -21.54
CA ARG A 435 -21.85 10.27 -20.84
C ARG A 435 -20.51 9.54 -20.99
N GLN A 436 -19.49 10.31 -21.28
CA GLN A 436 -18.08 10.01 -21.16
C GLN A 436 -17.38 11.12 -20.39
N ASP A 437 -16.47 10.75 -19.49
CA ASP A 437 -15.63 11.66 -18.73
C ASP A 437 -14.15 11.31 -18.86
N ASP A 438 -13.30 12.32 -19.02
CA ASP A 438 -11.85 12.23 -18.99
C ASP A 438 -11.33 13.02 -17.78
N GLU A 439 -10.77 12.31 -16.80
CA GLU A 439 -10.33 12.89 -15.54
C GLU A 439 -8.80 12.89 -15.43
N GLN A 440 -8.25 14.02 -14.98
CA GLN A 440 -6.83 14.21 -14.71
C GLN A 440 -6.67 14.64 -13.25
N ILE A 441 -5.82 13.94 -12.51
CA ILE A 441 -5.53 14.23 -11.10
C ILE A 441 -4.02 14.35 -10.94
N TYR A 442 -3.56 15.49 -10.44
CA TYR A 442 -2.16 15.73 -10.08
C TYR A 442 -2.08 15.91 -8.57
N THR A 443 -1.22 15.14 -7.91
CA THR A 443 -1.04 15.20 -6.45
C THR A 443 0.44 15.43 -6.12
N ALA A 444 0.71 16.45 -5.32
CA ALA A 444 2.01 16.70 -4.71
C ALA A 444 1.87 16.63 -3.18
N VAL A 445 2.76 15.89 -2.52
CA VAL A 445 2.79 15.76 -1.06
C VAL A 445 4.18 16.10 -0.56
N ILE A 446 4.26 16.95 0.47
CA ILE A 446 5.48 17.25 1.21
C ILE A 446 5.25 16.87 2.67
N LYS A 447 6.16 16.08 3.24
CA LYS A 447 6.17 15.70 4.64
C LYS A 447 7.48 16.17 5.25
N VAL A 448 7.42 16.73 6.46
CA VAL A 448 8.59 17.34 7.12
C VAL A 448 8.89 16.65 8.46
N PRO A 449 9.37 15.39 8.47
CA PRO A 449 9.78 14.71 9.70
C PRO A 449 10.74 15.52 10.59
N ALA A 450 11.62 16.34 10.00
CA ALA A 450 12.54 17.20 10.77
C ALA A 450 11.85 18.31 11.57
N ALA A 451 10.57 18.60 11.30
CA ALA A 451 9.79 19.64 11.98
C ALA A 451 8.67 19.02 12.83
N GLU A 452 8.91 17.85 13.43
CA GLU A 452 7.94 17.12 14.25
C GLU A 452 7.36 17.99 15.39
N ILE A 453 6.04 17.95 15.54
CA ILE A 453 5.30 18.67 16.59
C ILE A 453 4.61 17.61 17.47
N LEU A 454 5.00 17.52 18.74
CA LEU A 454 4.40 16.59 19.72
C LEU A 454 4.38 15.11 19.25
N GLY A 455 5.41 14.68 18.52
CA GLY A 455 5.46 13.31 18.01
C GLY A 455 4.67 13.10 16.70
N MET A 456 4.30 14.18 16.00
CA MET A 456 3.53 14.16 14.75
C MET A 456 4.26 14.92 13.64
N THR A 457 4.28 14.35 12.45
CA THR A 457 4.92 14.91 11.26
C THR A 457 3.98 15.89 10.56
N PRO A 458 4.40 17.15 10.32
CA PRO A 458 3.67 18.06 9.46
C PRO A 458 3.69 17.58 8.01
N SER A 459 2.53 17.65 7.35
CA SER A 459 2.37 17.30 5.94
C SER A 459 1.49 18.32 5.20
N ILE A 460 1.85 18.55 3.95
CA ILE A 460 1.12 19.40 3.01
C ILE A 460 0.80 18.57 1.78
N THR A 461 -0.47 18.48 1.42
CA THR A 461 -0.92 17.84 0.18
C THR A 461 -1.58 18.88 -0.71
N PHE A 462 -1.11 19.01 -1.94
CA PHE A 462 -1.78 19.74 -3.01
C PHE A 462 -2.36 18.75 -4.01
N ARG A 463 -3.65 18.89 -4.34
CA ARG A 463 -4.33 18.05 -5.33
C ARG A 463 -5.08 18.93 -6.32
N HIS A 464 -4.73 18.83 -7.59
CA HIS A 464 -5.46 19.44 -8.70
C HIS A 464 -6.24 18.36 -9.45
N ARG A 465 -7.53 18.57 -9.64
CA ARG A 465 -8.42 17.68 -10.39
C ARG A 465 -9.13 18.45 -11.49
N ARG A 466 -9.09 17.88 -12.69
CA ARG A 466 -9.81 18.36 -13.87
C ARG A 466 -10.62 17.22 -14.46
N ASN A 467 -11.92 17.40 -14.61
CA ASN A 467 -12.79 16.45 -15.27
C ASN A 467 -13.39 17.10 -16.51
N HIS A 468 -13.05 16.58 -17.68
CA HIS A 468 -13.72 16.93 -18.93
C HIS A 468 -14.87 15.95 -19.16
N SER A 469 -16.05 16.42 -19.54
CA SER A 469 -17.20 15.56 -19.78
C SER A 469 -17.91 15.93 -21.07
N SER A 470 -18.34 14.92 -21.81
CA SER A 470 -19.33 15.04 -22.90
C SER A 470 -20.62 15.76 -22.47
N VAL A 471 -20.98 15.68 -21.18
CA VAL A 471 -22.08 16.43 -20.56
C VAL A 471 -21.47 17.63 -19.84
N ASN A 472 -20.86 18.51 -20.64
CA ASN A 472 -20.02 19.60 -20.16
C ASN A 472 -20.75 20.59 -19.25
N TRP A 473 -22.02 20.84 -19.53
CA TRP A 473 -22.86 21.77 -18.79
C TRP A 473 -23.10 21.33 -17.33
N LEU A 474 -22.84 20.08 -16.96
CA LEU A 474 -23.06 19.57 -15.61
C LEU A 474 -21.82 18.97 -14.96
N TYR A 475 -20.99 18.26 -15.72
CA TYR A 475 -19.92 17.43 -15.17
C TYR A 475 -18.51 17.90 -15.56
N ASN A 476 -18.36 19.02 -16.27
CA ASN A 476 -17.04 19.57 -16.59
C ASN A 476 -16.55 20.51 -15.48
N TYR A 477 -15.67 20.07 -14.60
CA TYR A 477 -15.21 20.88 -13.46
C TYR A 477 -13.69 20.85 -13.29
N ASN A 478 -13.19 21.89 -12.62
CA ASN A 478 -11.85 21.96 -12.08
C ASN A 478 -11.93 22.18 -10.57
N LYS A 479 -10.97 21.62 -9.84
CA LYS A 479 -10.92 21.67 -8.38
C LYS A 479 -9.47 21.65 -7.91
N ASN A 480 -9.14 22.52 -6.96
CA ASN A 480 -7.88 22.54 -6.23
C ASN A 480 -8.14 22.29 -4.75
N GLU A 481 -7.33 21.42 -4.17
CA GLU A 481 -7.40 21.04 -2.78
C GLU A 481 -6.03 21.21 -2.14
N VAL A 482 -5.99 21.86 -0.98
CA VAL A 482 -4.80 22.01 -0.14
C VAL A 482 -5.12 21.42 1.22
N LEU A 483 -4.39 20.40 1.63
CA LEU A 483 -4.52 19.80 2.96
C LEU A 483 -3.26 20.09 3.77
N LEU A 484 -3.43 20.65 4.96
CA LEU A 484 -2.39 20.93 5.94
C LEU A 484 -2.66 20.07 7.17
N ARG A 485 -1.83 19.04 7.41
CA ARG A 485 -2.13 17.99 8.39
C ARG A 485 -0.94 17.67 9.27
N LEU A 486 -1.24 17.13 10.45
CA LEU A 486 -0.27 16.45 11.31
C LEU A 486 -0.59 14.96 11.28
N GLU A 487 0.41 14.14 11.02
CA GLU A 487 0.26 12.68 10.94
C GLU A 487 1.20 11.96 11.91
N LYS A 488 0.73 10.83 12.43
CA LYS A 488 1.50 9.95 13.33
C LYS A 488 1.28 8.49 12.95
N TYR A 489 2.34 7.71 13.03
CA TYR A 489 2.32 6.26 12.86
C TYR A 489 2.73 5.61 14.18
N PHE A 490 2.12 4.46 14.51
CA PHE A 490 2.40 3.71 15.72
C PHE A 490 2.33 2.21 15.49
#